data_AF-A0AAV1B8I5-F1
#
_entry.id   AF-A0AAV1B8I5-F1
#
_cell.length_a   1.000
_cell.length_b   1.000
_cell.length_c   1.000
_cell.angle_alpha   90.00
_cell.angle_beta   90.00
_cell.angle_gamma   90.00
#
_symmetry.space_group_name_H-M   'P 1'
#
loop_
_entity.id
_entity.type
_entity.pdbx_description
1 polymer ?
#
loop_
_entity_poly.entity_id
_entity_poly.type
_entity_poly.pdbx_seq_one_letter_code
_entity_poly.pdbx_strand_id
1 'polypeptide(L)'
;MGFSKRKPNQSMKFIVIFFFGGFLGLFIGLSLPTFSTTKLSLPSSLLPSIDLACIRGNNAWSFMKNNQIWVPTNPRGAERLPPGIINAQSDFFLRRLWGLPNEDLTSKPKYLVTFTVGYQQKNNIDAAVKKFSKDFTILLFHYDGRTTEWDEFEWSKRAIHVSVHKQTKWWYAKRFLHPDIVASYEYIFIWDEDLGVEHFNAEEYIRLVKKHGLEISQPALEPQKGLIWNMTKRRNDSEVHKETQEKPGKCKYPLLPPCAAFVEIMAPVFSRDAWRCVWHMIQNEFVHGWGLDFAFRKCVEPAHEKIGVVDAQWIVHQGIPSLGDQGEAQTGKPAWRAVKERCGMEWRMFQGRLTNAEKGYYKSKGIDFSDLLVHN
;
A
#
# COMPACT_ATOMS: atom_id res chain seq x y z
N MET A 1 77.07 -7.38 -25.60
CA MET A 1 76.39 -7.92 -26.80
C MET A 1 74.93 -8.15 -26.46
N GLY A 2 74.02 -7.39 -27.09
CA GLY A 2 72.60 -7.42 -26.79
C GLY A 2 71.87 -8.56 -27.51
N PHE A 3 70.89 -9.15 -26.83
CA PHE A 3 69.86 -9.99 -27.45
C PHE A 3 68.49 -9.37 -27.23
N SER A 4 67.82 -9.11 -28.35
CA SER A 4 66.45 -8.62 -28.47
C SER A 4 65.43 -9.67 -28.03
N LYS A 5 64.40 -9.27 -27.27
CA LYS A 5 63.16 -10.05 -27.08
C LYS A 5 61.96 -9.21 -27.53
N ARG A 6 61.33 -9.66 -28.62
CA ARG A 6 60.09 -9.11 -29.21
C ARG A 6 58.91 -9.23 -28.23
N LYS A 7 58.16 -8.14 -28.07
CA LYS A 7 56.84 -8.13 -27.40
C LYS A 7 55.79 -8.82 -28.30
N PRO A 8 54.85 -9.62 -27.74
CA PRO A 8 53.78 -10.23 -28.52
C PRO A 8 52.67 -9.23 -28.85
N ASN A 9 52.15 -9.35 -30.07
CA ASN A 9 51.18 -8.45 -30.68
C ASN A 9 49.76 -8.74 -30.14
N GLN A 10 49.13 -7.75 -29.48
CA GLN A 10 47.82 -7.92 -28.81
C GLN A 10 46.66 -8.26 -29.76
N SER A 11 46.78 -7.96 -31.06
CA SER A 11 45.75 -8.27 -32.06
C SER A 11 45.56 -9.77 -32.32
N MET A 12 46.53 -10.62 -31.96
CA MET A 12 46.42 -12.08 -32.14
C MET A 12 45.61 -12.78 -31.04
N LYS A 13 45.38 -12.13 -29.89
CA LYS A 13 44.57 -12.71 -28.78
C LYS A 13 43.07 -12.59 -29.02
N PHE A 14 42.61 -11.56 -29.74
CA PHE A 14 41.19 -11.37 -30.01
C PHE A 14 40.65 -12.30 -31.10
N ILE A 15 41.50 -12.73 -32.05
CA ILE A 15 41.11 -13.66 -33.11
C ILE A 15 40.89 -15.07 -32.54
N VAL A 16 41.74 -15.54 -31.62
CA VAL A 16 41.61 -16.89 -31.03
C VAL A 16 40.36 -17.03 -30.14
N ILE A 17 39.93 -15.97 -29.46
CA ILE A 17 38.75 -16.01 -28.58
C ILE A 17 37.43 -16.04 -29.39
N PHE A 18 37.38 -15.35 -30.54
CA PHE A 18 36.19 -15.36 -31.41
C PHE A 18 35.95 -16.72 -32.10
N PHE A 19 37.02 -17.43 -32.49
CA PHE A 19 36.89 -18.74 -33.12
C PHE A 19 36.54 -19.87 -32.14
N PHE A 20 37.01 -19.82 -30.88
CA PHE A 20 36.66 -20.82 -29.87
C PHE A 20 35.23 -20.64 -29.28
N GLY A 21 34.74 -19.40 -29.19
CA GLY A 21 33.36 -19.13 -28.72
C GLY A 21 32.27 -19.56 -29.71
N GLY A 22 32.53 -19.41 -31.02
CA GLY A 22 31.58 -19.81 -32.08
C GLY A 22 31.40 -21.32 -32.23
N PHE A 23 32.47 -22.10 -32.05
CA PHE A 23 32.40 -23.56 -32.16
C PHE A 23 31.75 -24.21 -30.92
N LEU A 24 31.99 -23.69 -29.71
CA LEU A 24 31.39 -24.25 -28.49
C LEU A 24 29.86 -24.00 -28.42
N GLY A 25 29.39 -22.85 -28.92
CA GLY A 25 27.96 -22.54 -29.00
C GLY A 25 27.19 -23.42 -29.99
N LEU A 26 27.84 -23.88 -31.06
CA LEU A 26 27.22 -24.73 -32.08
C LEU A 26 27.06 -26.18 -31.62
N PHE A 27 27.99 -26.70 -30.80
CA PHE A 27 27.91 -28.06 -30.25
C PHE A 27 26.89 -28.19 -29.11
N ILE A 28 26.69 -27.15 -28.30
CA ILE A 28 25.65 -27.15 -27.24
C ILE A 28 24.24 -27.03 -27.85
N GLY A 29 24.10 -26.32 -28.98
CA GLY A 29 22.84 -26.24 -29.73
C GLY A 29 22.41 -27.52 -30.46
N LEU A 30 23.36 -28.43 -30.75
CA LEU A 30 23.11 -29.69 -31.46
C LEU A 30 22.98 -30.92 -30.53
N SER A 31 23.17 -30.75 -29.22
CA SER A 31 23.20 -31.85 -28.24
C SER A 31 21.94 -31.95 -27.37
N LEU A 32 20.92 -31.12 -27.60
CA LEU A 32 19.62 -31.27 -26.94
C LEU A 32 18.83 -32.38 -27.65
N PRO A 33 18.35 -33.42 -26.96
CA PRO A 33 17.40 -34.34 -27.56
C PRO A 33 16.15 -33.54 -27.95
N THR A 34 15.78 -33.61 -29.22
CA THR A 34 14.51 -33.12 -29.73
C THR A 34 13.41 -33.84 -28.96
N PHE A 35 12.79 -33.14 -28.01
CA PHE A 35 11.54 -33.60 -27.42
C PHE A 35 10.54 -33.78 -28.55
N SER A 36 10.15 -35.04 -28.78
CA SER A 36 9.03 -35.43 -29.63
C SER A 36 7.81 -34.65 -29.16
N THR A 37 7.40 -33.65 -29.94
CA THR A 37 6.05 -33.12 -29.86
C THR A 37 5.11 -34.25 -30.24
N THR A 38 4.46 -34.86 -29.26
CA THR A 38 3.24 -35.61 -29.53
C THR A 38 2.31 -34.65 -30.25
N LYS A 39 2.05 -34.93 -31.54
CA LYS A 39 1.04 -34.25 -32.33
C LYS A 39 -0.29 -34.34 -31.60
N LEU A 40 -0.66 -33.31 -30.85
CA LEU A 40 -2.05 -32.98 -30.61
C LEU A 40 -2.62 -32.51 -31.94
N SER A 41 -3.23 -33.44 -32.66
CA SER A 41 -4.03 -33.15 -33.84
C SER A 41 -5.33 -32.49 -33.39
N LEU A 42 -5.29 -31.16 -33.23
CA LEU A 42 -6.52 -30.38 -33.22
C LEU A 42 -7.06 -30.34 -34.66
N PRO A 43 -8.33 -30.72 -34.90
CA PRO A 43 -8.92 -30.64 -36.22
C PRO A 43 -8.96 -29.18 -36.68
N SER A 44 -8.58 -28.95 -37.93
CA SER A 44 -8.44 -27.66 -38.63
C SER A 44 -9.77 -26.92 -38.89
N SER A 45 -10.76 -27.05 -37.99
CA SER A 45 -12.10 -26.46 -38.10
C SER A 45 -12.38 -25.33 -37.10
N LEU A 46 -11.37 -24.85 -36.34
CA LEU A 46 -11.57 -23.86 -35.27
C LEU A 46 -10.91 -22.49 -35.47
N LEU A 47 -10.66 -22.07 -36.71
CA LEU A 47 -10.37 -20.67 -37.01
C LEU A 47 -11.21 -20.22 -38.20
N PRO A 48 -12.15 -19.26 -38.04
CA PRO A 48 -12.58 -18.49 -39.18
C PRO A 48 -11.49 -17.45 -39.46
N SER A 49 -10.92 -17.57 -40.65
CA SER A 49 -10.23 -16.50 -41.36
C SER A 49 -11.06 -15.22 -41.30
N ILE A 50 -10.47 -14.14 -40.79
CA ILE A 50 -10.98 -12.80 -41.07
C ILE A 50 -10.66 -12.54 -42.54
N ASP A 51 -11.64 -12.79 -43.40
CA ASP A 51 -11.64 -12.26 -44.76
C ASP A 51 -12.70 -11.16 -44.83
N LEU A 52 -12.23 -9.92 -44.85
CA LEU A 52 -13.04 -8.72 -44.88
C LEU A 52 -13.42 -8.44 -46.34
N ALA A 53 -14.28 -9.28 -46.93
CA ALA A 53 -14.79 -9.07 -48.28
C ALA A 53 -16.25 -9.52 -48.43
N CYS A 54 -17.09 -8.53 -48.77
CA CYS A 54 -18.46 -8.66 -49.29
C CYS A 54 -19.57 -9.05 -48.29
N ILE A 55 -20.13 -8.02 -47.64
CA ILE A 55 -21.46 -8.04 -47.06
C ILE A 55 -22.50 -8.20 -48.19
N ARG A 56 -23.06 -9.40 -48.36
CA ARG A 56 -24.39 -9.57 -48.95
C ARG A 56 -25.07 -10.84 -48.44
N GLY A 57 -25.94 -10.69 -47.43
CA GLY A 57 -26.82 -11.77 -46.97
C GLY A 57 -27.39 -11.49 -45.57
N ASN A 58 -28.64 -11.02 -45.51
CA ASN A 58 -29.35 -10.58 -44.30
C ASN A 58 -29.61 -11.65 -43.21
N ASN A 59 -29.03 -12.84 -43.29
CA ASN A 59 -29.34 -13.95 -42.37
C ASN A 59 -28.17 -14.42 -41.48
N ALA A 60 -26.97 -13.83 -41.59
CA ALA A 60 -25.83 -14.14 -40.70
C ALA A 60 -25.78 -13.25 -39.43
N TRP A 61 -26.53 -12.15 -39.40
CA TRP A 61 -26.54 -11.20 -38.27
C TRP A 61 -27.17 -11.81 -37.00
N SER A 62 -28.16 -12.69 -37.13
CA SER A 62 -28.90 -13.20 -35.96
C SER A 62 -28.08 -14.18 -35.10
N PHE A 63 -27.18 -14.97 -35.70
CA PHE A 63 -26.39 -15.98 -34.97
C PHE A 63 -25.17 -15.38 -34.24
N MET A 64 -24.60 -14.29 -34.75
CA MET A 64 -23.46 -13.61 -34.10
C MET A 64 -23.85 -12.75 -32.89
N LYS A 65 -25.15 -12.44 -32.71
CA LYS A 65 -25.64 -11.68 -31.56
C LYS A 65 -25.79 -12.52 -30.28
N ASN A 66 -25.82 -13.86 -30.37
CA ASN A 66 -26.07 -14.74 -29.22
C ASN A 66 -24.81 -15.24 -28.49
N ASN A 67 -23.60 -14.97 -28.98
CA ASN A 67 -22.35 -15.41 -28.36
C ASN A 67 -21.65 -14.32 -27.52
N GLN A 68 -22.30 -13.18 -27.29
CA GLN A 68 -21.73 -12.14 -26.43
C GLN A 68 -22.10 -12.45 -24.98
N ILE A 69 -21.14 -13.00 -24.24
CA ILE A 69 -21.24 -13.05 -22.78
C ILE A 69 -21.14 -11.60 -22.34
N TRP A 70 -22.19 -11.10 -21.71
CA TRP A 70 -22.20 -9.80 -21.06
C TRP A 70 -22.86 -9.98 -19.70
N VAL A 71 -22.07 -9.87 -18.63
CA VAL A 71 -22.54 -10.09 -17.26
C VAL A 71 -22.36 -8.80 -16.47
N PRO A 72 -23.47 -8.11 -16.11
CA PRO A 72 -23.41 -6.83 -15.39
C PRO A 72 -22.80 -6.92 -13.99
N THR A 73 -22.83 -8.10 -13.36
CA THR A 73 -22.28 -8.31 -12.02
C THR A 73 -20.76 -8.50 -12.01
N ASN A 74 -20.13 -8.63 -13.18
CA ASN A 74 -18.67 -8.69 -13.27
C ASN A 74 -18.06 -7.33 -12.92
N PRO A 75 -16.79 -7.31 -12.47
CA PRO A 75 -16.04 -6.07 -12.29
C PRO A 75 -16.06 -5.22 -13.57
N ARG A 76 -16.00 -3.89 -13.39
CA ARG A 76 -15.99 -2.94 -14.50
C ARG A 76 -14.85 -3.26 -15.48
N GLY A 77 -15.18 -3.37 -16.76
CA GLY A 77 -14.24 -3.74 -17.84
C GLY A 77 -14.10 -5.26 -18.07
N ALA A 78 -14.66 -6.09 -17.19
CA ALA A 78 -14.66 -7.55 -17.29
C ALA A 78 -16.04 -8.13 -17.64
N GLU A 79 -16.99 -7.28 -18.06
CA GLU A 79 -18.38 -7.68 -18.34
C GLU A 79 -18.46 -8.75 -19.44
N ARG A 80 -17.46 -8.79 -20.33
CA ARG A 80 -17.42 -9.75 -21.44
C ARG A 80 -16.93 -11.15 -21.07
N LEU A 81 -16.44 -11.35 -19.85
CA LEU A 81 -15.87 -12.62 -19.42
C LEU A 81 -16.94 -13.53 -18.78
N PRO A 82 -16.86 -14.86 -18.98
CA PRO A 82 -17.68 -15.80 -18.24
C PRO A 82 -17.46 -15.66 -16.73
N PRO A 83 -18.51 -15.65 -15.89
CA PRO A 83 -18.34 -15.48 -14.44
C PRO A 83 -17.43 -16.51 -13.78
N GLY A 84 -17.40 -17.74 -14.32
CA GLY A 84 -16.61 -18.84 -13.76
C GLY A 84 -15.09 -18.66 -13.82
N ILE A 85 -14.57 -17.69 -14.58
CA ILE A 85 -13.13 -17.36 -14.62
C ILE A 85 -12.81 -16.01 -13.97
N ILE A 86 -13.83 -15.26 -13.54
CA ILE A 86 -13.62 -13.95 -12.92
C ILE A 86 -13.10 -14.10 -11.51
N ASN A 87 -11.97 -13.44 -11.23
CA ASN A 87 -11.58 -13.09 -9.88
C ASN A 87 -11.57 -11.56 -9.75
N ALA A 88 -12.48 -11.01 -8.94
CA ALA A 88 -12.69 -9.58 -8.82
C ALA A 88 -11.62 -8.88 -7.95
N GLN A 89 -10.88 -9.65 -7.16
CA GLN A 89 -9.93 -9.16 -6.17
C GLN A 89 -8.59 -9.87 -6.34
N SER A 90 -7.55 -9.25 -5.78
CA SER A 90 -6.22 -9.84 -5.64
C SER A 90 -5.86 -9.88 -4.15
N ASP A 91 -4.70 -10.46 -3.83
CA ASP A 91 -4.15 -10.46 -2.48
C ASP A 91 -2.61 -10.39 -2.52
N PHE A 92 -2.00 -10.33 -1.34
CA PHE A 92 -0.54 -10.38 -1.15
C PHE A 92 -0.03 -11.77 -0.77
N PHE A 93 -0.84 -12.82 -0.90
CA PHE A 93 -0.42 -14.16 -0.49
C PHE A 93 0.61 -14.72 -1.47
N LEU A 94 1.78 -15.06 -0.95
CA LEU A 94 2.87 -15.62 -1.75
C LEU A 94 2.49 -17.01 -2.26
N ARG A 95 2.83 -17.27 -3.53
CA ARG A 95 2.60 -18.54 -4.22
C ARG A 95 3.93 -19.16 -4.63
N ARG A 96 4.03 -20.49 -4.59
CA ARG A 96 5.23 -21.20 -5.06
C ARG A 96 5.29 -21.17 -6.59
N LEU A 97 6.48 -21.30 -7.15
CA LEU A 97 6.70 -21.30 -8.61
C LEU A 97 6.15 -22.57 -9.31
N TRP A 98 5.89 -23.64 -8.56
CA TRP A 98 5.40 -24.93 -9.05
C TRP A 98 4.57 -25.63 -7.96
N GLY A 99 3.76 -26.62 -8.37
CA GLY A 99 2.88 -27.39 -7.48
C GLY A 99 1.42 -26.96 -7.56
N LEU A 100 0.60 -27.40 -6.60
CA LEU A 100 -0.82 -27.05 -6.53
C LEU A 100 -1.00 -25.76 -5.70
N PRO A 101 -1.61 -24.68 -6.26
CA PRO A 101 -1.79 -23.42 -5.53
C PRO A 101 -2.58 -23.54 -4.21
N ASN A 102 -3.43 -24.55 -4.08
CA ASN A 102 -4.22 -24.81 -2.87
C ASN A 102 -3.36 -25.29 -1.69
N GLU A 103 -2.15 -25.78 -1.94
CA GLU A 103 -1.21 -26.22 -0.91
C GLU A 103 -0.33 -25.07 -0.39
N ASP A 104 -0.29 -23.93 -1.08
CA ASP A 104 0.61 -22.82 -0.73
C ASP A 104 0.22 -22.11 0.56
N LEU A 105 -1.06 -22.18 0.95
CA LEU A 105 -1.61 -21.47 2.11
C LEU A 105 -2.20 -22.46 3.12
N THR A 106 -1.37 -22.96 4.02
CA THR A 106 -1.80 -23.78 5.17
C THR A 106 -2.61 -22.98 6.19
N SER A 107 -2.38 -21.67 6.28
CA SER A 107 -3.19 -20.71 7.02
C SER A 107 -3.14 -19.36 6.32
N LYS A 108 -4.29 -18.66 6.23
CA LYS A 108 -4.39 -17.34 5.61
C LYS A 108 -4.19 -16.23 6.65
N PRO A 109 -3.21 -15.33 6.47
CA PRO A 109 -3.12 -14.11 7.26
C PRO A 109 -4.41 -13.31 7.22
N LYS A 110 -4.80 -12.75 8.36
CA LYS A 110 -6.05 -11.98 8.54
C LYS A 110 -5.80 -10.48 8.57
N TYR A 111 -4.58 -10.06 8.90
CA TYR A 111 -4.22 -8.67 9.14
C TYR A 111 -3.03 -8.28 8.29
N LEU A 112 -2.92 -6.99 7.97
CA LEU A 112 -1.81 -6.43 7.22
C LEU A 112 -1.15 -5.34 8.07
N VAL A 113 0.17 -5.38 8.17
CA VAL A 113 0.95 -4.26 8.70
C VAL A 113 1.93 -3.74 7.66
N THR A 114 1.94 -2.42 7.52
CA THR A 114 2.84 -1.71 6.62
C THR A 114 3.70 -0.72 7.38
N PHE A 115 4.97 -0.66 7.02
CA PHE A 115 5.93 0.32 7.52
C PHE A 115 6.62 1.00 6.35
N THR A 116 6.83 2.31 6.44
CA THR A 116 7.64 3.05 5.48
C THR A 116 9.03 3.25 6.06
N VAL A 117 10.04 2.61 5.49
CA VAL A 117 11.29 2.33 6.20
C VAL A 117 12.51 2.81 5.42
N GLY A 118 13.52 3.23 6.17
CA GLY A 118 14.90 3.30 5.74
C GLY A 118 15.75 2.33 6.56
N TYR A 119 16.87 1.92 6.01
CA TYR A 119 17.78 0.95 6.63
C TYR A 119 18.32 1.43 7.99
N GLN A 120 18.41 2.74 8.21
CA GLN A 120 18.86 3.28 9.50
C GLN A 120 17.89 2.94 10.65
N GLN A 121 16.62 2.70 10.35
CA GLN A 121 15.57 2.39 11.32
C GLN A 121 15.33 0.87 11.49
N LYS A 122 16.14 0.03 10.84
CA LYS A 122 15.95 -1.43 10.80
C LYS A 122 15.80 -2.10 12.18
N ASN A 123 16.55 -1.65 13.18
CA ASN A 123 16.46 -2.19 14.54
C ASN A 123 15.13 -1.85 15.21
N ASN A 124 14.59 -0.67 14.95
CA ASN A 124 13.28 -0.28 15.47
C ASN A 124 12.16 -1.10 14.80
N ILE A 125 12.28 -1.32 13.49
CA ILE A 125 11.34 -2.18 12.75
C ILE A 125 11.45 -3.64 13.20
N ASP A 126 12.65 -4.16 13.47
CA ASP A 126 12.81 -5.50 14.05
C ASP A 126 12.12 -5.63 15.42
N ALA A 127 12.21 -4.60 16.27
CA ALA A 127 11.46 -4.56 17.53
C ALA A 127 9.94 -4.52 17.29
N ALA A 128 9.47 -3.74 16.32
CA ALA A 128 8.06 -3.65 15.93
C ALA A 128 7.53 -4.99 15.41
N VAL A 129 8.19 -5.61 14.44
CA VAL A 129 7.77 -6.85 13.79
C VAL A 129 7.56 -7.99 14.80
N LYS A 130 8.38 -8.06 15.86
CA LYS A 130 8.23 -9.05 16.94
C LYS A 130 6.92 -8.93 17.73
N LYS A 131 6.18 -7.83 17.61
CA LYS A 131 4.86 -7.65 18.24
C LYS A 131 3.70 -8.18 17.40
N PHE A 132 3.95 -8.62 16.17
CA PHE A 132 2.95 -9.13 15.24
C PHE A 132 3.06 -10.65 15.11
N SER A 133 1.92 -11.32 15.15
CA SER A 133 1.85 -12.78 15.03
C SER A 133 1.95 -13.23 13.56
N LYS A 134 1.90 -14.54 13.33
CA LYS A 134 1.81 -15.13 11.99
C LYS A 134 0.53 -14.80 11.23
N ASP A 135 -0.50 -14.26 11.91
CA ASP A 135 -1.75 -13.84 11.28
C ASP A 135 -1.57 -12.49 10.54
N PHE A 136 -0.39 -11.87 10.62
CA PHE A 136 -0.05 -10.64 9.92
C PHE A 136 0.81 -10.90 8.68
N THR A 137 0.38 -10.32 7.56
CA THR A 137 1.28 -10.05 6.43
C THR A 137 2.08 -8.78 6.75
N ILE A 138 3.39 -8.84 6.55
CA ILE A 138 4.31 -7.71 6.75
C ILE A 138 4.72 -7.16 5.39
N LEU A 139 4.50 -5.87 5.16
CA LEU A 139 4.84 -5.16 3.93
C LEU A 139 5.70 -3.94 4.26
N LEU A 140 6.90 -3.90 3.71
CA LEU A 140 7.86 -2.82 3.93
C LEU A 140 7.96 -1.94 2.67
N PHE A 141 7.79 -0.64 2.86
CA PHE A 141 7.93 0.38 1.84
C PHE A 141 9.29 1.09 1.98
N HIS A 142 10.26 0.73 1.16
CA HIS A 142 11.65 1.18 1.25
C HIS A 142 11.85 2.48 0.48
N TYR A 143 12.03 3.59 1.20
CA TYR A 143 12.27 4.88 0.55
C TYR A 143 13.74 5.11 0.18
N ASP A 144 14.66 4.27 0.64
CA ASP A 144 16.10 4.42 0.43
C ASP A 144 16.67 3.48 -0.64
N GLY A 145 15.85 2.58 -1.18
CA GLY A 145 16.28 1.61 -2.19
C GLY A 145 16.89 0.32 -1.63
N ARG A 146 17.01 0.17 -0.31
CA ARG A 146 17.84 -0.87 0.30
C ARG A 146 16.99 -2.03 0.80
N THR A 147 16.82 -3.05 -0.03
CA THR A 147 16.01 -4.24 0.31
C THR A 147 16.86 -5.43 0.76
N THR A 148 17.97 -5.70 0.08
CA THR A 148 18.79 -6.91 0.33
C THR A 148 19.45 -6.92 1.70
N GLU A 149 19.84 -5.75 2.21
CA GLU A 149 20.51 -5.67 3.51
C GLU A 149 19.61 -6.04 4.69
N TRP A 150 18.29 -6.09 4.48
CA TRP A 150 17.33 -6.58 5.47
C TRP A 150 17.32 -8.11 5.60
N ASP A 151 17.95 -8.84 4.68
CA ASP A 151 18.07 -10.31 4.73
C ASP A 151 18.84 -10.81 5.96
N GLU A 152 19.49 -9.92 6.72
CA GLU A 152 20.04 -10.22 8.04
C GLU A 152 18.96 -10.67 9.04
N PHE A 153 17.69 -10.29 8.82
CA PHE A 153 16.56 -10.71 9.63
C PHE A 153 15.79 -11.84 8.94
N GLU A 154 15.68 -13.01 9.59
CA GLU A 154 14.95 -14.16 9.03
C GLU A 154 13.45 -13.89 8.78
N TRP A 155 12.84 -12.98 9.54
CA TRP A 155 11.47 -12.57 9.27
C TRP A 155 11.36 -11.71 8.00
N SER A 156 12.41 -10.96 7.64
CA SER A 156 12.41 -10.08 6.48
C SER A 156 12.35 -10.87 5.17
N LYS A 157 12.98 -12.04 5.11
CA LYS A 157 12.91 -12.95 3.94
C LYS A 157 11.49 -13.43 3.63
N ARG A 158 10.57 -13.32 4.61
CA ARG A 158 9.15 -13.67 4.48
C ARG A 158 8.25 -12.44 4.34
N ALA A 159 8.79 -11.24 4.56
CA ALA A 159 8.08 -9.99 4.36
C ALA A 159 8.06 -9.63 2.86
N ILE A 160 7.13 -8.76 2.48
CA ILE A 160 7.07 -8.21 1.14
C ILE A 160 7.79 -6.87 1.14
N HIS A 161 8.70 -6.69 0.19
CA HIS A 161 9.48 -5.46 0.05
C HIS A 161 9.06 -4.74 -1.23
N VAL A 162 8.66 -3.48 -1.11
CA VAL A 162 8.41 -2.58 -2.25
C VAL A 162 9.34 -1.39 -2.11
N SER A 163 10.09 -1.08 -3.15
CA SER A 163 11.19 -0.12 -3.08
C SER A 163 11.14 0.89 -4.22
N VAL A 164 11.01 2.15 -3.85
CA VAL A 164 11.01 3.32 -4.73
C VAL A 164 11.68 4.48 -3.98
N HIS A 165 12.75 5.00 -4.56
CA HIS A 165 13.54 6.04 -3.91
C HIS A 165 12.72 7.30 -3.60
N LYS A 166 12.91 7.81 -2.38
CA LYS A 166 12.40 9.08 -1.87
C LYS A 166 10.86 9.21 -1.97
N GLN A 167 10.14 8.11 -1.81
CA GLN A 167 8.68 8.13 -1.71
C GLN A 167 8.22 7.97 -0.27
N THR A 168 7.15 8.67 0.08
CA THR A 168 6.54 8.73 1.42
C THR A 168 5.48 7.66 1.62
N LYS A 169 5.08 7.45 2.88
CA LYS A 169 4.06 6.48 3.29
C LYS A 169 2.76 6.52 2.49
N TRP A 170 2.18 7.71 2.34
CA TRP A 170 0.88 7.85 1.66
C TRP A 170 0.98 7.74 0.14
N TRP A 171 2.16 8.01 -0.45
CA TRP A 171 2.41 7.72 -1.85
C TRP A 171 2.36 6.21 -2.12
N TYR A 172 3.00 5.41 -1.25
CA TYR A 172 2.96 3.95 -1.31
C TYR A 172 1.57 3.41 -1.05
N ALA A 173 0.91 3.86 0.02
CA ALA A 173 -0.43 3.43 0.37
C ALA A 173 -1.41 3.64 -0.79
N LYS A 174 -1.34 4.78 -1.49
CA LYS A 174 -2.18 5.04 -2.66
C LYS A 174 -1.95 4.04 -3.81
N ARG A 175 -0.74 3.52 -4.00
CA ARG A 175 -0.36 2.72 -5.17
C ARG A 175 -0.38 1.22 -4.93
N PHE A 176 -0.05 0.79 -3.71
CA PHE A 176 0.13 -0.62 -3.40
C PHE A 176 -0.98 -1.16 -2.48
N LEU A 177 -1.70 -0.32 -1.76
CA LEU A 177 -2.81 -0.75 -0.89
C LEU A 177 -4.17 -0.50 -1.54
N HIS A 178 -4.34 -0.86 -2.82
CA HIS A 178 -5.63 -0.73 -3.48
C HIS A 178 -6.69 -1.57 -2.74
N PRO A 179 -7.94 -1.08 -2.55
CA PRO A 179 -8.95 -1.78 -1.75
C PRO A 179 -9.20 -3.22 -2.19
N ASP A 180 -9.20 -3.45 -3.50
CA ASP A 180 -9.40 -4.80 -4.07
C ASP A 180 -8.17 -5.71 -3.99
N ILE A 181 -6.99 -5.19 -3.60
CA ILE A 181 -5.78 -5.99 -3.28
C ILE A 181 -5.76 -6.34 -1.79
N VAL A 182 -6.17 -5.42 -0.92
CA VAL A 182 -6.14 -5.61 0.54
C VAL A 182 -7.47 -6.15 1.11
N ALA A 183 -8.43 -6.48 0.25
CA ALA A 183 -9.76 -6.95 0.64
C ALA A 183 -9.75 -8.25 1.46
N SER A 184 -8.67 -9.04 1.36
CA SER A 184 -8.49 -10.26 2.16
C SER A 184 -8.18 -10.00 3.64
N TYR A 185 -7.78 -8.77 4.00
CA TYR A 185 -7.40 -8.40 5.36
C TYR A 185 -8.57 -7.74 6.09
N GLU A 186 -8.77 -8.09 7.36
CA GLU A 186 -9.80 -7.48 8.21
C GLU A 186 -9.37 -6.09 8.69
N TYR A 187 -8.10 -5.95 9.07
CA TYR A 187 -7.50 -4.70 9.55
C TYR A 187 -6.15 -4.44 8.89
N ILE A 188 -5.88 -3.17 8.60
CA ILE A 188 -4.71 -2.68 7.86
C ILE A 188 -4.02 -1.60 8.69
N PHE A 189 -2.79 -1.89 9.12
CA PHE A 189 -1.94 -1.00 9.91
C PHE A 189 -1.01 -0.23 8.97
N ILE A 190 -0.99 1.10 9.08
CA ILE A 190 -0.18 1.97 8.21
C ILE A 190 0.71 2.86 9.07
N TRP A 191 1.83 2.30 9.53
CA TRP A 191 2.63 2.87 10.60
C TRP A 191 3.90 3.54 10.10
N ASP A 192 4.31 4.59 10.82
CA ASP A 192 5.63 5.19 10.71
C ASP A 192 6.68 4.28 11.39
N GLU A 193 7.95 4.49 11.03
CA GLU A 193 9.07 3.64 11.39
C GLU A 193 9.75 4.01 12.71
N ASP A 194 9.36 5.11 13.35
CA ASP A 194 9.98 5.69 14.55
C ASP A 194 9.12 5.51 15.82
N LEU A 195 8.37 4.41 15.86
CA LEU A 195 7.50 4.04 16.96
C LEU A 195 8.17 3.02 17.90
N GLY A 196 8.28 3.36 19.18
CA GLY A 196 8.59 2.43 20.27
C GLY A 196 7.36 1.62 20.65
N VAL A 197 7.53 0.30 20.76
CA VAL A 197 6.42 -0.67 20.87
C VAL A 197 6.53 -1.56 22.11
N GLU A 198 7.30 -1.13 23.11
CA GLU A 198 7.60 -1.92 24.32
C GLU A 198 6.31 -2.44 24.98
N HIS A 199 5.31 -1.57 25.04
CA HIS A 199 4.02 -1.81 25.69
C HIS A 199 2.88 -2.21 24.75
N PHE A 200 3.19 -2.49 23.49
CA PHE A 200 2.22 -2.86 22.48
C PHE A 200 2.21 -4.37 22.21
N ASN A 201 1.01 -4.92 22.01
CA ASN A 201 0.73 -6.27 21.53
C ASN A 201 -0.38 -6.21 20.47
N ALA A 202 -0.09 -6.68 19.25
CA ALA A 202 -1.00 -6.52 18.12
C ALA A 202 -2.30 -7.34 18.24
N GLU A 203 -2.24 -8.53 18.83
CA GLU A 203 -3.43 -9.39 19.01
C GLU A 203 -4.37 -8.80 20.06
N GLU A 204 -3.82 -8.33 21.17
CA GLU A 204 -4.61 -7.68 22.23
C GLU A 204 -5.21 -6.35 21.74
N TYR A 205 -4.46 -5.59 20.95
CA TYR A 205 -4.97 -4.39 20.30
C TYR A 205 -6.16 -4.70 19.39
N ILE A 206 -6.05 -5.69 18.49
CA ILE A 206 -7.16 -6.07 17.60
C ILE A 206 -8.35 -6.59 18.40
N ARG A 207 -8.13 -7.32 19.49
CA ARG A 207 -9.20 -7.77 20.39
C ARG A 207 -10.00 -6.59 20.93
N LEU A 208 -9.33 -5.52 21.37
CA LEU A 208 -9.97 -4.31 21.88
C LEU A 208 -10.66 -3.51 20.76
N VAL A 209 -10.02 -3.36 19.60
CA VAL A 209 -10.62 -2.72 18.42
C VAL A 209 -11.94 -3.39 18.06
N LYS A 210 -11.97 -4.72 17.98
CA LYS A 210 -13.19 -5.51 17.72
C LYS A 210 -14.21 -5.38 18.85
N LYS A 211 -13.78 -5.49 20.11
CA LYS A 211 -14.65 -5.35 21.31
C LYS A 211 -15.39 -4.02 21.33
N HIS A 212 -14.73 -2.94 20.92
CA HIS A 212 -15.27 -1.58 20.98
C HIS A 212 -15.87 -1.08 19.66
N GLY A 213 -15.93 -1.94 18.63
CA GLY A 213 -16.52 -1.62 17.33
C GLY A 213 -15.77 -0.49 16.60
N LEU A 214 -14.45 -0.42 16.75
CA LEU A 214 -13.63 0.60 16.10
C LEU A 214 -13.35 0.21 14.65
N GLU A 215 -13.65 1.11 13.72
CA GLU A 215 -13.38 0.98 12.29
C GLU A 215 -12.10 1.72 11.87
N ILE A 216 -11.77 2.80 12.58
CA ILE A 216 -10.49 3.49 12.44
C ILE A 216 -9.94 3.71 13.84
N SER A 217 -8.71 3.29 14.09
CA SER A 217 -8.14 3.40 15.42
C SER A 217 -6.65 3.62 15.38
N GLN A 218 -6.08 3.94 16.54
CA GLN A 218 -4.63 3.86 16.75
C GLN A 218 -4.33 3.42 18.18
N PRO A 219 -3.13 2.88 18.45
CA PRO A 219 -2.60 2.79 19.80
C PRO A 219 -2.51 4.17 20.45
N ALA A 220 -2.65 4.23 21.76
CA ALA A 220 -2.40 5.48 22.49
C ALA A 220 -0.92 5.87 22.45
N LEU A 221 -0.65 7.16 22.57
CA LEU A 221 0.70 7.70 22.63
C LEU A 221 1.08 7.99 24.09
N GLU A 222 2.25 7.50 24.49
CA GLU A 222 2.83 7.84 25.79
C GLU A 222 3.00 9.37 25.90
N PRO A 223 2.54 10.01 26.98
CA PRO A 223 2.60 11.47 27.11
C PRO A 223 4.04 12.00 27.11
N GLN A 224 4.47 12.57 25.98
CA GLN A 224 5.71 13.34 25.88
C GLN A 224 5.44 14.84 25.74
N LYS A 225 6.43 15.68 26.07
CA LYS A 225 6.29 17.13 26.00
C LYS A 225 6.11 17.61 24.56
N GLY A 226 4.97 18.25 24.28
CA GLY A 226 4.87 19.33 23.27
C GLY A 226 4.38 18.99 21.86
N LEU A 227 4.16 17.72 21.49
CA LEU A 227 3.90 17.34 20.10
C LEU A 227 2.64 16.50 19.85
N ILE A 228 1.86 16.19 20.89
CA ILE A 228 0.79 15.19 20.80
C ILE A 228 -0.58 15.84 21.07
N TRP A 229 -1.55 15.57 20.20
CA TRP A 229 -2.96 15.93 20.41
C TRP A 229 -3.49 15.27 21.68
N ASN A 230 -4.30 15.96 22.49
CA ASN A 230 -4.90 15.35 23.67
C ASN A 230 -5.73 14.09 23.32
N MET A 231 -6.28 14.05 22.10
CA MET A 231 -7.04 12.91 21.59
C MET A 231 -6.18 11.66 21.37
N THR A 232 -4.88 11.80 21.17
CA THR A 232 -3.98 10.67 20.94
C THR A 232 -3.18 10.26 22.17
N LYS A 233 -3.27 11.03 23.27
CA LYS A 233 -2.57 10.74 24.52
C LYS A 233 -3.22 9.59 25.27
N ARG A 234 -2.36 8.72 25.80
CA ARG A 234 -2.76 7.63 26.67
C ARG A 234 -3.45 8.12 27.94
N ARG A 235 -4.53 7.42 28.30
CA ARG A 235 -5.24 7.51 29.56
C ARG A 235 -5.00 6.26 30.39
N ASN A 236 -4.89 6.43 31.70
CA ASN A 236 -4.61 5.31 32.60
C ASN A 236 -5.89 4.67 33.18
N ASP A 237 -7.03 5.33 32.99
CA ASP A 237 -8.34 4.98 33.57
C ASP A 237 -9.31 4.34 32.57
N SER A 238 -8.88 4.10 31.33
CA SER A 238 -9.70 3.46 30.29
C SER A 238 -8.90 2.47 29.45
N GLU A 239 -9.60 1.52 28.82
CA GLU A 239 -9.03 0.66 27.78
C GLU A 239 -9.02 1.35 26.40
N VAL A 240 -10.01 2.22 26.14
CA VAL A 240 -10.22 2.96 24.89
C VAL A 240 -10.87 4.31 25.19
N HIS A 241 -10.52 5.36 24.45
CA HIS A 241 -11.29 6.60 24.41
C HIS A 241 -11.55 7.09 22.98
N LYS A 242 -12.64 7.83 22.81
CA LYS A 242 -13.12 8.31 21.49
C LYS A 242 -13.30 9.82 21.43
N GLU A 243 -13.21 10.48 22.59
CA GLU A 243 -13.39 11.90 22.75
C GLU A 243 -12.40 12.46 23.77
N THR A 244 -12.03 13.74 23.63
CA THR A 244 -11.14 14.47 24.53
C THR A 244 -11.58 15.91 24.69
N GLN A 245 -11.06 16.55 25.74
CA GLN A 245 -11.02 18.00 25.82
C GLN A 245 -9.66 18.50 25.32
N GLU A 246 -9.67 19.43 24.36
CA GLU A 246 -8.48 20.15 23.92
C GLU A 246 -8.34 21.52 24.59
N LYS A 247 -7.22 22.19 24.33
CA LYS A 247 -7.03 23.59 24.75
C LYS A 247 -8.19 24.48 24.24
N PRO A 248 -8.56 25.54 24.98
CA PRO A 248 -9.62 26.45 24.56
C PRO A 248 -9.46 26.92 23.10
N GLY A 249 -10.54 26.86 22.32
CA GLY A 249 -10.56 27.26 20.91
C GLY A 249 -10.04 26.22 19.90
N LYS A 250 -9.56 25.03 20.35
CA LYS A 250 -9.15 23.94 19.45
C LYS A 250 -10.31 23.01 19.05
N CYS A 251 -11.26 22.77 19.95
CA CYS A 251 -12.52 22.09 19.62
C CYS A 251 -13.55 23.15 19.18
N LYS A 252 -13.77 23.34 17.89
CA LYS A 252 -14.92 24.14 17.45
C LYS A 252 -16.24 23.38 17.70
N TYR A 253 -16.22 22.07 17.47
CA TYR A 253 -17.35 21.16 17.68
C TYR A 253 -16.85 19.93 18.44
N PRO A 254 -17.50 19.51 19.54
CA PRO A 254 -16.99 18.43 20.41
C PRO A 254 -16.84 17.07 19.72
N LEU A 255 -17.80 16.71 18.87
CA LEU A 255 -17.84 15.39 18.20
C LEU A 255 -16.97 15.31 16.94
N LEU A 256 -16.21 16.38 16.63
CA LEU A 256 -15.40 16.49 15.43
C LEU A 256 -13.91 16.58 15.75
N PRO A 257 -13.03 16.30 14.76
CA PRO A 257 -11.62 16.48 14.94
C PRO A 257 -11.25 17.92 15.34
N PRO A 258 -10.24 18.08 16.21
CA PRO A 258 -9.39 17.02 16.77
C PRO A 258 -9.96 16.35 18.03
N CYS A 259 -11.17 16.71 18.49
CA CYS A 259 -11.63 16.38 19.84
C CYS A 259 -12.43 15.09 19.93
N ALA A 260 -12.98 14.63 18.82
CA ALA A 260 -13.46 13.27 18.61
C ALA A 260 -13.27 12.90 17.15
N ALA A 261 -13.57 11.65 16.79
CA ALA A 261 -13.49 11.18 15.42
C ALA A 261 -12.11 11.39 14.75
N PHE A 262 -11.03 11.34 15.55
CA PHE A 262 -9.68 11.70 15.13
C PHE A 262 -8.67 10.67 15.63
N VAL A 263 -7.80 10.23 14.72
CA VAL A 263 -6.54 9.53 14.99
C VAL A 263 -5.48 10.15 14.11
N GLU A 264 -4.24 10.18 14.57
CA GLU A 264 -3.14 10.80 13.86
C GLU A 264 -2.66 9.90 12.72
N ILE A 265 -2.21 10.52 11.62
CA ILE A 265 -1.72 9.80 10.44
C ILE A 265 -0.48 8.93 10.71
N MET A 266 0.18 9.04 11.87
CA MET A 266 1.42 8.36 12.22
C MET A 266 1.24 6.84 12.42
N ALA A 267 0.25 6.43 13.22
CA ALA A 267 0.00 5.02 13.55
C ALA A 267 -1.45 4.55 13.34
N PRO A 268 -2.15 4.96 12.26
CA PRO A 268 -3.53 4.57 12.06
C PRO A 268 -3.66 3.08 11.70
N VAL A 269 -4.80 2.54 12.08
CA VAL A 269 -5.28 1.20 11.74
C VAL A 269 -6.69 1.35 11.21
N PHE A 270 -6.94 0.78 10.03
CA PHE A 270 -8.23 0.85 9.37
C PHE A 270 -8.82 -0.54 9.28
N SER A 271 -10.13 -0.67 9.48
CA SER A 271 -10.86 -1.80 8.95
C SER A 271 -10.81 -1.80 7.44
N ARG A 272 -11.06 -2.96 6.83
CA ARG A 272 -11.17 -3.09 5.37
C ARG A 272 -12.13 -2.08 4.75
N ASP A 273 -13.29 -1.90 5.38
CA ASP A 273 -14.37 -1.09 4.82
C ASP A 273 -14.05 0.41 4.94
N ALA A 274 -13.49 0.82 6.08
CA ALA A 274 -12.99 2.18 6.26
C ALA A 274 -11.84 2.48 5.27
N TRP A 275 -10.90 1.55 5.11
CA TRP A 275 -9.78 1.72 4.17
C TRP A 275 -10.26 1.89 2.72
N ARG A 276 -11.29 1.14 2.30
CA ARG A 276 -11.86 1.28 0.95
C ARG A 276 -12.26 2.72 0.66
N CYS A 277 -12.89 3.40 1.62
CA CYS A 277 -13.23 4.81 1.49
C CYS A 277 -11.98 5.73 1.57
N VAL A 278 -11.12 5.53 2.57
CA VAL A 278 -9.91 6.36 2.78
C VAL A 278 -8.98 6.33 1.57
N TRP A 279 -8.82 5.16 0.92
CA TRP A 279 -8.01 5.03 -0.27
C TRP A 279 -8.49 5.94 -1.43
N HIS A 280 -9.80 6.10 -1.60
CA HIS A 280 -10.37 7.01 -2.61
C HIS A 280 -10.24 8.48 -2.23
N MET A 281 -10.09 8.78 -0.94
CA MET A 281 -9.82 10.14 -0.45
C MET A 281 -8.39 10.59 -0.79
N ILE A 282 -7.41 9.68 -0.74
CA ILE A 282 -6.01 9.99 -1.04
C ILE A 282 -5.86 10.35 -2.53
N GLN A 283 -5.34 11.54 -2.80
CA GLN A 283 -5.09 12.05 -4.15
C GLN A 283 -3.72 11.58 -4.67
N ASN A 284 -3.59 11.37 -5.98
CA ASN A 284 -2.38 10.76 -6.57
C ASN A 284 -1.11 11.63 -6.44
N GLU A 285 -1.27 12.95 -6.36
CA GLU A 285 -0.20 13.94 -6.22
C GLU A 285 0.17 14.26 -4.76
N PHE A 286 -0.63 13.81 -3.78
CA PHE A 286 -0.32 13.99 -2.36
C PHE A 286 0.55 12.84 -1.90
N VAL A 287 1.69 13.18 -1.32
CA VAL A 287 2.69 12.20 -0.92
C VAL A 287 2.80 12.19 0.61
N HIS A 288 2.68 13.33 1.29
CA HIS A 288 2.85 13.40 2.74
C HIS A 288 1.59 13.06 3.54
N GLY A 289 0.41 13.23 2.94
CA GLY A 289 -0.87 12.89 3.58
C GLY A 289 -1.29 13.76 4.77
N TRP A 290 -0.62 14.89 5.03
CA TRP A 290 -0.99 15.80 6.11
C TRP A 290 -2.42 16.33 5.91
N GLY A 291 -3.23 16.24 6.97
CA GLY A 291 -4.63 16.64 6.96
C GLY A 291 -5.62 15.53 6.65
N LEU A 292 -5.17 14.34 6.22
CA LEU A 292 -6.05 13.19 6.01
C LEU A 292 -6.71 12.72 7.31
N ASP A 293 -5.98 12.78 8.42
CA ASP A 293 -6.43 12.53 9.79
C ASP A 293 -7.68 13.34 10.19
N PHE A 294 -7.80 14.59 9.73
CA PHE A 294 -8.99 15.41 9.96
C PHE A 294 -10.19 14.99 9.09
N ALA A 295 -9.95 14.24 8.01
CA ALA A 295 -10.96 13.84 7.05
C ALA A 295 -11.40 12.37 7.18
N PHE A 296 -10.65 11.51 7.87
CA PHE A 296 -10.99 10.08 8.06
C PHE A 296 -12.40 9.85 8.58
N ARG A 297 -12.92 10.76 9.41
CA ARG A 297 -14.31 10.76 9.89
C ARG A 297 -15.37 10.63 8.79
N LYS A 298 -15.07 11.07 7.56
CA LYS A 298 -15.99 10.99 6.41
C LYS A 298 -16.18 9.57 5.90
N CYS A 299 -15.36 8.62 6.35
CA CYS A 299 -15.38 7.23 5.89
C CYS A 299 -16.07 6.26 6.85
N VAL A 300 -16.65 6.76 7.95
CA VAL A 300 -17.29 5.93 8.98
C VAL A 300 -18.46 6.67 9.61
N GLU A 301 -19.55 5.97 9.90
CA GLU A 301 -20.77 6.53 10.50
C GLU A 301 -21.29 5.66 11.66
N PRO A 302 -21.60 6.22 12.86
CA PRO A 302 -21.23 7.57 13.31
C PRO A 302 -19.74 7.64 13.69
N ALA A 303 -19.03 8.64 13.16
CA ALA A 303 -17.57 8.70 13.23
C ALA A 303 -17.02 8.78 14.67
N HIS A 304 -17.64 9.59 15.53
CA HIS A 304 -17.20 9.79 16.91
C HIS A 304 -17.36 8.53 17.79
N GLU A 305 -18.21 7.58 17.40
CA GLU A 305 -18.35 6.31 18.12
C GLU A 305 -17.45 5.19 17.56
N LYS A 306 -17.01 5.30 16.31
CA LYS A 306 -16.27 4.23 15.62
C LYS A 306 -14.81 4.57 15.35
N ILE A 307 -14.38 5.78 15.67
CA ILE A 307 -12.99 6.20 15.61
C ILE A 307 -12.49 6.44 17.03
N GLY A 308 -11.37 5.82 17.41
CA GLY A 308 -10.88 5.92 18.78
C GLY A 308 -9.45 5.45 18.99
N VAL A 309 -8.96 5.71 20.20
CA VAL A 309 -7.60 5.43 20.63
C VAL A 309 -7.63 4.33 21.69
N VAL A 310 -6.79 3.31 21.51
CA VAL A 310 -6.70 2.17 22.41
C VAL A 310 -5.67 2.47 23.50
N ASP A 311 -6.11 2.83 24.69
CA ASP A 311 -5.28 3.23 25.83
C ASP A 311 -4.50 2.07 26.46
N ALA A 312 -5.13 0.89 26.51
CA ALA A 312 -4.52 -0.30 27.09
C ALA A 312 -3.34 -0.83 26.27
N GLN A 313 -3.17 -0.37 25.02
CA GLN A 313 -2.10 -0.76 24.10
C GLN A 313 -1.47 0.52 23.54
N TRP A 314 -0.31 0.91 24.06
CA TRP A 314 0.29 2.19 23.73
C TRP A 314 1.68 2.05 23.12
N ILE A 315 2.08 3.11 22.43
CA ILE A 315 3.35 3.24 21.73
C ILE A 315 4.01 4.57 22.10
N VAL A 316 5.28 4.70 21.77
CA VAL A 316 6.11 5.87 22.06
C VAL A 316 6.58 6.47 20.74
N HIS A 317 6.31 7.75 20.48
CA HIS A 317 6.93 8.44 19.34
C HIS A 317 8.38 8.76 19.69
N GLN A 318 9.34 8.17 18.99
CA GLN A 318 10.76 8.33 19.28
C GLN A 318 11.38 9.53 18.53
N GLY A 319 10.71 10.04 17.48
CA GLY A 319 11.17 11.18 16.69
C GLY A 319 12.51 10.91 16.01
N ILE A 320 12.72 9.67 15.55
CA ILE A 320 13.96 9.29 14.87
C ILE A 320 13.98 9.99 13.50
N PRO A 321 15.07 10.73 13.17
CA PRO A 321 15.17 11.39 11.88
C PRO A 321 14.92 10.42 10.72
N SER A 322 13.93 10.77 9.90
CA SER A 322 13.38 9.94 8.83
C SER A 322 13.49 10.64 7.48
N LEU A 323 12.62 10.26 6.54
CA LEU A 323 12.48 10.86 5.21
C LEU A 323 12.38 12.39 5.21
N GLY A 324 12.00 13.02 6.33
CA GLY A 324 12.06 14.48 6.51
C GLY A 324 13.44 15.10 6.17
N ASP A 325 14.53 14.41 6.48
CA ASP A 325 15.90 14.89 6.20
C ASP A 325 16.40 14.53 4.79
N GLN A 326 15.61 13.79 4.00
CA GLN A 326 15.96 13.39 2.63
C GLN A 326 15.62 14.45 1.57
N GLY A 327 15.10 15.61 1.99
CA GLY A 327 14.83 16.75 1.12
C GLY A 327 16.10 17.41 0.58
N GLU A 328 15.93 18.29 -0.41
CA GLU A 328 17.03 19.12 -0.91
C GLU A 328 17.15 20.39 -0.06
N ALA A 329 18.35 20.64 0.47
CA ALA A 329 18.63 21.88 1.17
C ALA A 329 18.55 23.07 0.19
N GLN A 330 17.87 24.14 0.60
CA GLN A 330 17.84 25.40 -0.14
C GLN A 330 18.77 26.40 0.54
N THR A 331 19.29 27.39 -0.19
CA THR A 331 20.20 28.41 0.38
C THR A 331 19.59 29.03 1.64
N GLY A 332 20.22 28.79 2.81
CA GLY A 332 19.77 29.30 4.11
C GLY A 332 18.64 28.51 4.79
N LYS A 333 18.20 27.36 4.25
CA LYS A 333 17.17 26.49 4.86
C LYS A 333 17.60 25.01 4.88
N PRO A 334 17.50 24.32 6.03
CA PRO A 334 17.77 22.88 6.09
C PRO A 334 16.71 22.07 5.33
N ALA A 335 17.07 20.88 4.86
CA ALA A 335 16.22 20.00 4.05
C ALA A 335 14.82 19.75 4.66
N TRP A 336 14.76 19.43 5.96
CA TRP A 336 13.51 19.17 6.67
C TRP A 336 12.52 20.34 6.62
N ARG A 337 13.02 21.58 6.52
CA ARG A 337 12.16 22.77 6.43
C ARG A 337 11.44 22.82 5.10
N ALA A 338 12.10 22.48 4.00
CA ALA A 338 11.48 22.40 2.68
C ALA A 338 10.42 21.29 2.62
N VAL A 339 10.70 20.13 3.23
CA VAL A 339 9.72 19.03 3.36
C VAL A 339 8.49 19.50 4.16
N LYS A 340 8.70 20.16 5.31
CA LYS A 340 7.60 20.69 6.14
C LYS A 340 6.76 21.74 5.42
N GLU A 341 7.39 22.63 4.65
CA GLU A 341 6.69 23.61 3.81
C GLU A 341 5.82 22.91 2.74
N ARG A 342 6.34 21.84 2.12
CA ARG A 342 5.58 21.00 1.18
C ARG A 342 4.41 20.30 1.87
N CYS A 343 4.59 19.72 3.05
CA CYS A 343 3.51 19.10 3.83
C CYS A 343 2.36 20.11 4.09
N GLY A 344 2.69 21.32 4.54
CA GLY A 344 1.70 22.36 4.79
C GLY A 344 1.04 22.91 3.53
N MET A 345 1.70 22.83 2.37
CA MET A 345 1.10 23.14 1.07
C MET A 345 0.11 22.07 0.62
N GLU A 346 0.50 20.79 0.68
CA GLU A 346 -0.39 19.66 0.35
C GLU A 346 -1.64 19.65 1.23
N TRP A 347 -1.47 19.89 2.54
CA TRP A 347 -2.61 19.98 3.46
C TRP A 347 -3.61 21.08 3.04
N ARG A 348 -3.13 22.30 2.78
CA ARG A 348 -4.00 23.40 2.32
C ARG A 348 -4.71 23.08 1.01
N MET A 349 -4.00 22.44 0.07
CA MET A 349 -4.59 22.00 -1.20
C MET A 349 -5.69 20.96 -0.99
N PHE A 350 -5.43 19.96 -0.14
CA PHE A 350 -6.42 18.93 0.20
C PHE A 350 -7.67 19.54 0.84
N GLN A 351 -7.49 20.38 1.87
CA GLN A 351 -8.60 21.06 2.55
C GLN A 351 -9.45 21.89 1.57
N GLY A 352 -8.80 22.66 0.69
CA GLY A 352 -9.48 23.45 -0.32
C GLY A 352 -10.29 22.59 -1.29
N ARG A 353 -9.71 21.48 -1.78
CA ARG A 353 -10.40 20.56 -2.69
C ARG A 353 -11.59 19.88 -2.04
N LEU A 354 -11.41 19.34 -0.83
CA LEU A 354 -12.48 18.67 -0.10
C LEU A 354 -13.64 19.64 0.14
N THR A 355 -13.36 20.82 0.69
CA THR A 355 -14.37 21.86 0.96
C THR A 355 -15.11 22.28 -0.31
N ASN A 356 -14.39 22.49 -1.41
CA ASN A 356 -15.00 22.91 -2.69
C ASN A 356 -15.85 21.79 -3.31
N ALA A 357 -15.39 20.53 -3.23
CA ALA A 357 -16.13 19.38 -3.72
C ALA A 357 -17.43 19.18 -2.92
N GLU A 358 -17.38 19.28 -1.60
CA GLU A 358 -18.57 19.20 -0.75
C GLU A 358 -19.55 20.34 -1.06
N LYS A 359 -19.07 21.59 -1.10
CA LYS A 359 -19.91 22.74 -1.48
C LYS A 359 -20.57 22.54 -2.85
N GLY A 360 -19.82 22.08 -3.84
CA GLY A 360 -20.32 21.79 -5.18
C GLY A 360 -21.40 20.71 -5.17
N TYR A 361 -21.18 19.63 -4.42
CA TYR A 361 -22.13 18.53 -4.28
C TYR A 361 -23.44 19.01 -3.62
N TYR A 362 -23.37 19.66 -2.45
CA TYR A 362 -24.58 20.10 -1.74
C TYR A 362 -25.34 21.18 -2.52
N LYS A 363 -24.63 22.11 -3.17
CA LYS A 363 -25.25 23.06 -4.09
C LYS A 363 -25.98 22.36 -5.24
N SER A 364 -25.41 21.28 -5.80
CA SER A 364 -26.08 20.49 -6.85
C SER A 364 -27.34 19.76 -6.37
N LYS A 365 -27.48 19.59 -5.05
CA LYS A 365 -28.65 19.01 -4.39
C LYS A 365 -29.62 20.06 -3.86
N GLY A 366 -29.35 21.36 -4.05
CA GLY A 366 -30.17 22.45 -3.53
C GLY A 366 -30.08 22.64 -2.02
N ILE A 367 -29.03 22.12 -1.37
CA ILE A 367 -28.80 22.23 0.07
C ILE A 367 -27.78 23.35 0.33
N ASP A 368 -28.08 24.29 1.23
CA ASP A 368 -27.10 25.28 1.66
C ASP A 368 -26.03 24.63 2.55
N PHE A 369 -24.78 24.82 2.18
CA PHE A 369 -23.64 24.31 2.92
C PHE A 369 -23.48 24.97 4.29
N SER A 370 -23.99 26.20 4.45
CA SER A 370 -23.92 26.93 5.73
C SER A 370 -24.71 26.22 6.84
N ASP A 371 -25.84 25.59 6.49
CA ASP A 371 -26.70 24.82 7.39
C ASP A 371 -26.03 23.51 7.86
N LEU A 372 -25.11 22.96 7.07
CA LEU A 372 -24.43 21.68 7.36
C LEU A 372 -23.23 21.83 8.29
N LEU A 373 -22.66 23.03 8.42
CA LEU A 373 -21.51 23.30 9.31
C LEU A 373 -21.86 23.14 10.80
N VAL A 374 -23.14 23.10 11.16
CA VAL A 374 -23.61 22.92 12.54
C VAL A 374 -23.70 21.43 12.92
N HIS A 375 -23.81 20.54 11.94
CA HIS A 375 -24.11 19.12 12.13
C HIS A 375 -23.04 18.16 11.60
N ASN A 376 -22.10 18.66 10.79
CA ASN A 376 -21.02 17.85 10.22
C ASN A 376 -19.68 18.07 10.88
#